data_AF-A0AA39JQE6-F1
#
_entry.id   AF-A0AA39JQE6-F1
#
_cell.length_a   1.000
_cell.length_b   1.000
_cell.length_c   1.000
_cell.angle_alpha   90.00
_cell.angle_beta   90.00
_cell.angle_gamma   90.00
#
_symmetry.space_group_name_H-M   'P 1'
#
loop_
_entity.id
_entity.type
_entity.pdbx_description
1 polymer ?
#
loop_
_entity_poly.entity_id
_entity_poly.type
_entity_poly.pdbx_seq_one_letter_code
_entity_poly.pdbx_strand_id
1 'polypeptide(L)'
;RHIPTQIKDIALELWTLGWELSDICHIFHVSPSSLYRWRNLFETFGTPANRPAPFRGRPRIVSLAALDAIHVLLKSHPDTYLGELQWYLAIHHDLPISISALQQNLVRAGLTRKVLHTIALERDEQRRAVYLAGRTFGRHYGRSPIGQEADLGDVFVRGERYSLIAAMSIDGYIATRVQPGSFDSFGFFDFIIEDVLPLMNPYPEKQSVLVMDNCRIHHTDTLIDVLNASRKSLAKSPKISLIYPDVMILYLPP
;
A
#
# COMPACT_ATOMS: atom_id res chain seq x y z
N ARG A 1 -21.13 -26.95 -34.26
CA ARG A 1 -22.36 -26.30 -34.80
C ARG A 1 -23.38 -26.21 -33.68
N HIS A 2 -24.00 -25.04 -33.48
CA HIS A 2 -25.08 -24.87 -32.51
C HIS A 2 -26.40 -25.34 -33.15
N ILE A 3 -27.11 -26.27 -32.51
CA ILE A 3 -28.42 -26.75 -32.96
C ILE A 3 -29.48 -26.19 -31.99
N PRO A 4 -30.40 -25.33 -32.47
CA PRO A 4 -31.49 -24.78 -31.67
C PRO A 4 -32.32 -25.86 -30.98
N THR A 5 -32.85 -25.57 -29.79
CA THR A 5 -33.65 -26.52 -29.00
C THR A 5 -34.91 -26.97 -29.75
N GLN A 6 -35.58 -26.04 -30.45
CA GLN A 6 -36.77 -26.33 -31.27
C GLN A 6 -36.53 -27.42 -32.32
N ILE A 7 -35.36 -27.42 -32.96
CA ILE A 7 -35.00 -28.45 -33.96
C ILE A 7 -34.87 -29.83 -33.28
N LYS A 8 -34.41 -29.87 -32.03
CA LYS A 8 -34.31 -31.12 -31.26
C LYS A 8 -35.69 -31.61 -30.84
N ASP A 9 -36.60 -30.70 -30.48
CA ASP A 9 -37.97 -31.04 -30.11
C ASP A 9 -38.70 -31.67 -31.31
N ILE A 10 -38.63 -31.04 -32.48
CA ILE A 10 -39.23 -31.55 -33.73
C ILE A 10 -38.62 -32.92 -34.11
N ALA A 11 -37.30 -33.08 -34.00
CA ALA A 11 -36.65 -34.35 -34.32
C ALA A 11 -37.06 -35.49 -33.37
N LEU A 12 -37.34 -35.18 -32.09
CA LEU A 12 -37.88 -36.14 -31.13
C LEU A 12 -39.35 -36.44 -31.39
N GLU A 13 -40.15 -35.44 -31.77
CA GLU A 13 -41.56 -35.60 -32.12
C GLU A 13 -41.74 -36.52 -33.34
N LEU A 14 -40.96 -36.32 -34.40
CA LEU A 14 -40.96 -37.20 -35.57
C LEU A 14 -40.59 -38.64 -35.22
N TRP A 15 -39.67 -38.83 -34.27
CA TRP A 15 -39.35 -40.17 -33.75
C TRP A 15 -40.54 -40.78 -32.99
N THR A 16 -41.27 -40.00 -32.17
CA THR A 16 -42.47 -40.50 -31.48
C THR A 16 -43.63 -40.83 -32.43
N LEU A 17 -43.69 -40.15 -33.58
CA LEU A 17 -44.66 -40.41 -34.65
C LEU A 17 -44.30 -41.67 -35.49
N GLY A 18 -43.18 -42.33 -35.21
CA GLY A 18 -42.79 -43.60 -35.83
C GLY A 18 -41.94 -43.48 -37.09
N TRP A 19 -41.33 -42.31 -37.36
CA TRP A 19 -40.42 -42.14 -38.48
C TRP A 19 -39.12 -42.94 -38.30
N GLU A 20 -38.52 -43.36 -39.41
CA GLU A 20 -37.25 -44.10 -39.39
C GLU A 20 -36.09 -43.22 -38.93
N LEU A 21 -35.23 -43.77 -38.09
CA LEU A 21 -34.07 -43.10 -37.51
C LEU A 21 -33.09 -42.58 -38.59
N SER A 22 -32.95 -43.32 -39.68
CA SER A 22 -32.10 -42.97 -40.84
C SER A 22 -32.60 -41.71 -41.54
N ASP A 23 -33.91 -41.60 -41.76
CA ASP A 23 -34.57 -40.45 -42.38
C ASP A 23 -34.46 -39.19 -41.53
N ILE A 24 -34.71 -39.31 -40.22
CA ILE A 24 -34.56 -38.18 -39.28
C ILE A 24 -33.11 -37.69 -39.26
N CYS A 25 -32.14 -38.61 -39.23
CA CYS A 25 -30.72 -38.26 -39.28
C CYS A 25 -30.34 -37.55 -40.58
N HIS A 26 -30.92 -37.99 -41.72
CA HIS A 26 -30.70 -37.40 -43.03
C HIS A 26 -31.26 -35.97 -43.11
N ILE A 27 -32.51 -35.76 -42.69
CA ILE A 27 -33.23 -34.48 -42.74
C ILE A 27 -32.53 -33.41 -41.88
N PHE A 28 -32.17 -33.76 -40.65
CA PHE A 28 -31.58 -32.78 -39.71
C PHE A 28 -30.05 -32.73 -39.78
N HIS A 29 -29.42 -33.56 -40.63
CA HIS A 29 -27.96 -33.70 -40.74
C HIS A 29 -27.27 -33.95 -39.39
N VAL A 30 -27.84 -34.88 -38.60
CA VAL A 30 -27.37 -35.24 -37.26
C VAL A 30 -27.00 -36.71 -37.19
N SER A 31 -26.09 -37.03 -36.27
CA SER A 31 -25.75 -38.44 -36.00
C SER A 31 -26.84 -39.14 -35.19
N PRO A 32 -27.04 -40.46 -35.37
CA PRO A 32 -27.93 -41.26 -34.53
C PRO A 32 -27.60 -41.11 -33.04
N SER A 33 -26.30 -41.07 -32.68
CA SER A 33 -25.83 -40.87 -31.31
C SER A 33 -26.31 -39.55 -30.69
N SER A 34 -26.46 -38.49 -31.49
CA SER A 34 -26.98 -37.21 -31.02
C SER A 34 -28.47 -37.28 -30.71
N LEU A 35 -29.25 -37.99 -31.54
CA LEU A 35 -30.68 -38.25 -31.29
C LEU A 35 -30.88 -39.07 -30.02
N TYR A 36 -30.14 -40.18 -29.85
CA TYR A 36 -30.19 -40.97 -28.61
C TYR A 36 -29.84 -40.13 -27.38
N ARG A 37 -28.83 -39.25 -27.48
CA ARG A 37 -28.47 -38.34 -26.39
C ARG A 37 -29.58 -37.34 -26.07
N TRP A 38 -30.24 -36.76 -27.08
CA TRP A 38 -31.36 -35.82 -26.87
C TRP A 38 -32.57 -36.51 -26.27
N ARG A 39 -32.86 -37.73 -26.71
CA ARG A 39 -33.93 -38.55 -26.13
C ARG A 39 -33.67 -38.85 -24.66
N ASN A 40 -32.46 -39.29 -24.32
CA ASN A 40 -32.09 -39.54 -22.93
C ASN A 40 -32.19 -38.27 -22.05
N LEU A 41 -31.77 -37.11 -22.58
CA LEU A 41 -31.93 -35.83 -21.90
C LEU A 41 -33.41 -35.45 -21.71
N PHE A 42 -34.26 -35.69 -22.71
CA PHE A 42 -35.69 -35.42 -22.64
C PHE A 42 -36.39 -36.34 -21.64
N GLU A 43 -36.10 -37.64 -21.65
CA GLU A 43 -36.66 -38.62 -20.70
C GLU A 43 -36.22 -38.32 -19.26
N THR A 44 -34.97 -37.87 -19.05
CA THR A 44 -34.44 -37.60 -17.71
C THR A 44 -34.84 -36.23 -17.15
N PHE A 45 -34.90 -35.19 -17.99
CA PHE A 45 -35.01 -33.79 -17.54
C PHE A 45 -36.15 -32.99 -18.19
N GLY A 46 -36.96 -33.61 -19.04
CA GLY A 46 -38.09 -32.98 -19.74
C GLY A 46 -37.68 -31.95 -20.81
N THR A 47 -36.40 -31.93 -21.22
CA THR A 47 -35.92 -31.00 -22.26
C THR A 47 -34.72 -31.60 -23.00
N PRO A 48 -34.64 -31.53 -24.34
CA PRO A 48 -33.48 -32.03 -25.10
C PRO A 48 -32.30 -31.05 -25.11
N ALA A 49 -32.42 -29.93 -24.37
CA ALA A 49 -31.35 -28.97 -24.20
C ALA A 49 -30.22 -29.56 -23.36
N ASN A 50 -28.97 -29.31 -23.80
CA ASN A 50 -27.81 -29.77 -23.05
C ASN A 50 -27.68 -28.92 -21.78
N ARG A 51 -27.76 -29.54 -20.60
CA ARG A 51 -27.49 -28.84 -19.34
C ARG A 51 -26.00 -28.86 -19.05
N PRO A 52 -25.34 -27.71 -18.86
CA PRO A 52 -23.97 -27.72 -18.37
C PRO A 52 -23.91 -28.43 -17.01
N ALA A 53 -22.89 -29.27 -16.80
CA ALA A 53 -22.66 -29.87 -15.49
C ALA A 53 -22.65 -28.78 -14.40
N PRO A 54 -23.28 -29.01 -13.23
CA PRO A 54 -23.42 -28.00 -12.18
C PRO A 54 -22.06 -27.49 -11.67
N PHE A 55 -21.03 -28.35 -11.73
CA PHE A 55 -19.66 -27.99 -11.40
C PHE A 55 -18.81 -28.02 -12.66
N ARG A 56 -18.50 -26.84 -13.20
CA ARG A 56 -17.49 -26.68 -14.26
C ARG A 56 -16.24 -26.04 -13.66
N GLY A 57 -15.10 -26.68 -13.86
CA GLY A 57 -13.79 -26.11 -13.53
C GLY A 57 -12.92 -27.02 -12.67
N ARG A 58 -11.66 -26.59 -12.50
CA ARG A 58 -10.70 -27.24 -11.59
C ARG A 58 -11.13 -26.98 -10.14
N PRO A 59 -11.17 -28.01 -9.27
CA PRO A 59 -11.46 -27.82 -7.85
C PRO A 59 -10.46 -26.85 -7.22
N ARG A 60 -10.90 -26.12 -6.18
CA ARG A 60 -10.06 -25.15 -5.47
C ARG A 60 -8.89 -25.89 -4.81
N ILE A 61 -7.68 -25.37 -5.00
CA ILE A 61 -6.45 -25.90 -4.38
C ILE A 61 -6.47 -25.64 -2.87
N VAL A 62 -7.03 -24.51 -2.44
CA VAL A 62 -7.21 -24.19 -1.03
C VAL A 62 -8.57 -24.70 -0.60
N SER A 63 -8.59 -25.65 0.34
CA SER A 63 -9.80 -26.14 0.98
C SER A 63 -10.45 -25.03 1.82
N LEU A 64 -11.74 -25.17 2.11
CA LEU A 64 -12.45 -24.22 2.97
C LEU A 64 -11.77 -24.11 4.36
N ALA A 65 -11.33 -25.25 4.91
CA ALA A 65 -10.60 -25.31 6.18
C ALA A 65 -9.28 -24.53 6.17
N ALA A 66 -8.54 -24.59 5.05
CA ALA A 66 -7.30 -23.81 4.91
C ALA A 66 -7.58 -22.31 4.79
N LEU A 67 -8.69 -21.90 4.17
CA LEU A 67 -9.12 -20.49 4.16
C LEU A 67 -9.51 -19.99 5.55
N ASP A 68 -10.19 -20.81 6.35
CA ASP A 68 -10.54 -20.46 7.73
C ASP A 68 -9.29 -20.30 8.60
N ALA A 69 -8.31 -21.19 8.46
CA ALA A 69 -7.03 -21.06 9.14
C ALA A 69 -6.28 -19.79 8.75
N ILE A 70 -6.29 -19.42 7.47
CA ILE A 70 -5.71 -18.15 6.98
C ILE A 70 -6.44 -16.96 7.62
N HIS A 71 -7.77 -16.99 7.71
CA HIS A 71 -8.53 -15.90 8.34
C HIS A 71 -8.19 -15.75 9.82
N VAL A 72 -8.10 -16.86 10.56
CA VAL A 72 -7.71 -16.85 11.98
C VAL A 72 -6.30 -16.29 12.16
N LEU A 73 -5.35 -16.74 11.33
CA LEU A 73 -3.98 -16.25 11.36
C LEU A 73 -3.92 -14.74 11.09
N LEU A 74 -4.53 -14.27 10.00
CA LEU A 74 -4.53 -12.85 9.63
C LEU A 74 -5.26 -11.96 10.63
N LYS A 75 -6.21 -12.50 11.40
CA LYS A 75 -6.86 -11.76 12.48
C LYS A 75 -5.92 -11.53 13.67
N SER A 76 -5.03 -12.48 13.93
CA SER A 76 -4.03 -12.38 15.01
C SER A 76 -2.77 -11.62 14.58
N HIS A 77 -2.34 -11.80 13.33
CA HIS A 77 -1.11 -11.25 12.75
C HIS A 77 -1.40 -10.75 11.33
N PRO A 78 -2.01 -9.56 11.19
CA PRO A 78 -2.42 -9.02 9.89
C PRO A 78 -1.22 -8.64 9.01
N ASP A 79 -0.04 -8.55 9.59
CA ASP A 79 1.23 -8.18 8.99
C ASP A 79 1.96 -9.36 8.32
N THR A 80 1.40 -10.57 8.37
CA THR A 80 2.01 -11.78 7.82
C THR A 80 2.24 -11.67 6.29
N TYR A 81 3.49 -11.90 5.83
CA TYR A 81 3.82 -11.89 4.40
C TYR A 81 3.30 -13.13 3.67
N LEU A 82 3.21 -13.03 2.34
CA LEU A 82 2.83 -14.15 1.48
C LEU A 82 3.77 -15.36 1.62
N GLY A 83 5.08 -15.12 1.79
CA GLY A 83 6.05 -16.19 2.02
C GLY A 83 5.84 -16.88 3.37
N GLU A 84 5.57 -16.12 4.42
CA GLU A 84 5.26 -16.66 5.76
C GLU A 84 3.95 -17.46 5.74
N LEU A 85 2.91 -16.95 5.07
CA LEU A 85 1.67 -17.69 4.81
C LEU A 85 1.89 -18.98 4.02
N GLN A 86 2.76 -18.95 3.01
CA GLN A 86 3.11 -20.13 2.22
C GLN A 86 3.78 -21.19 3.12
N TRP A 87 4.74 -20.79 3.95
CA TRP A 87 5.39 -21.69 4.91
C TRP A 87 4.39 -22.25 5.92
N TYR A 88 3.53 -21.40 6.48
CA TYR A 88 2.49 -21.81 7.41
C TYR A 88 1.56 -22.86 6.79
N LEU A 89 1.10 -22.65 5.57
CA LEU A 89 0.23 -23.59 4.86
C LEU A 89 0.94 -24.89 4.50
N ALA A 90 2.23 -24.82 4.14
CA ALA A 90 3.01 -26.00 3.84
C ALA A 90 3.23 -26.88 5.08
N ILE A 91 3.48 -26.27 6.26
CA ILE A 91 3.80 -26.99 7.50
C ILE A 91 2.54 -27.47 8.23
N HIS A 92 1.51 -26.62 8.36
CA HIS A 92 0.36 -26.91 9.21
C HIS A 92 -0.82 -27.55 8.46
N HIS A 93 -0.84 -27.43 7.14
CA HIS A 93 -1.96 -27.92 6.32
C HIS A 93 -1.52 -28.85 5.19
N ASP A 94 -0.23 -29.20 5.09
CA ASP A 94 0.35 -30.01 4.00
C ASP A 94 -0.03 -29.48 2.60
N LEU A 95 -0.12 -28.15 2.46
CA LEU A 95 -0.52 -27.48 1.23
C LEU A 95 0.63 -26.64 0.66
N PRO A 96 1.57 -27.26 -0.07
CA PRO A 96 2.59 -26.54 -0.81
C PRO A 96 1.95 -25.82 -2.02
N ILE A 97 1.73 -24.52 -1.89
CA ILE A 97 1.12 -23.66 -2.92
C ILE A 97 2.14 -22.62 -3.35
N SER A 98 2.21 -22.30 -4.64
CA SER A 98 3.06 -21.19 -5.11
C SER A 98 2.53 -19.83 -4.62
N ILE A 99 3.42 -18.86 -4.42
CA ILE A 99 3.05 -17.51 -3.97
C ILE A 99 1.99 -16.87 -4.88
N SER A 100 2.12 -17.04 -6.20
CA SER A 100 1.16 -16.52 -7.18
C SER A 100 -0.22 -17.16 -7.04
N ALA A 101 -0.28 -18.48 -6.82
CA ALA A 101 -1.54 -19.17 -6.60
C ALA A 101 -2.16 -18.77 -5.25
N LEU A 102 -1.35 -18.62 -4.19
CA LEU A 102 -1.80 -18.12 -2.90
C LEU A 102 -2.41 -16.72 -3.04
N GLN A 103 -1.72 -15.80 -3.72
CA GLN A 103 -2.20 -14.45 -4.00
C GLN A 103 -3.57 -14.47 -4.70
N GLN A 104 -3.73 -15.26 -5.76
CA GLN A 104 -5.00 -15.37 -6.47
C GLN A 104 -6.12 -15.94 -5.60
N ASN A 105 -5.82 -16.92 -4.75
CA ASN A 105 -6.79 -17.50 -3.82
C ASN A 105 -7.22 -16.49 -2.75
N LEU A 106 -6.29 -15.72 -2.19
CA LEU A 106 -6.59 -14.66 -1.22
C LEU A 106 -7.48 -13.56 -1.84
N VAL A 107 -7.14 -13.10 -3.04
CA VAL A 107 -7.96 -12.08 -3.75
C VAL A 107 -9.36 -12.61 -4.02
N ARG A 108 -9.50 -13.86 -4.47
CA ARG A 108 -10.81 -14.50 -4.69
C ARG A 108 -11.60 -14.73 -3.40
N ALA A 109 -10.91 -14.90 -2.27
CA ALA A 109 -11.52 -14.97 -0.94
C ALA A 109 -11.90 -13.58 -0.38
N GLY A 110 -11.60 -12.49 -1.09
CA GLY A 110 -11.89 -11.13 -0.66
C GLY A 110 -10.86 -10.54 0.31
N LEU A 111 -9.70 -11.19 0.49
CA LEU A 111 -8.60 -10.70 1.33
C LEU A 111 -7.68 -9.81 0.52
N THR A 112 -7.76 -8.50 0.76
CA THR A 112 -6.98 -7.49 0.03
C THR A 112 -5.83 -6.98 0.89
N ARG A 113 -4.75 -6.54 0.21
CA ARG A 113 -3.61 -5.89 0.85
C ARG A 113 -3.97 -4.45 1.16
N LYS A 114 -3.78 -4.01 2.39
CA LYS A 114 -4.11 -2.67 2.88
C LYS A 114 -2.96 -2.08 3.68
N VAL A 115 -2.97 -0.77 3.80
CA VAL A 115 -2.09 -0.07 4.74
C VAL A 115 -2.51 -0.47 6.14
N LEU A 116 -1.54 -0.87 6.96
CA LEU A 116 -1.81 -1.21 8.36
C LEU A 116 -2.16 0.06 9.11
N HIS A 117 -3.29 0.03 9.79
CA HIS A 117 -3.65 1.06 10.74
C HIS A 117 -3.06 0.67 12.09
N THR A 118 -2.07 1.45 12.54
CA THR A 118 -1.39 1.18 13.80
C THR A 118 -2.17 1.80 14.94
N ILE A 119 -2.78 0.96 15.78
CA ILE A 119 -3.52 1.38 16.96
C ILE A 119 -2.54 1.42 18.14
N ALA A 120 -2.47 2.57 18.82
CA ALA A 120 -1.62 2.72 20.00
C ALA A 120 -2.22 1.92 21.17
N LEU A 121 -1.54 0.85 21.60
CA LEU A 121 -2.07 -0.02 22.66
C LEU A 121 -1.78 0.48 24.09
N GLU A 122 -0.54 0.89 24.44
CA GLU A 122 -0.20 1.47 25.77
C GLU A 122 1.31 1.77 25.91
N ARG A 123 1.71 2.49 26.99
CA ARG A 123 3.13 2.74 27.35
C ARG A 123 3.71 1.56 28.13
N ASP A 124 4.64 0.84 27.52
CA ASP A 124 5.35 -0.29 28.14
C ASP A 124 6.88 -0.06 28.03
N GLU A 125 7.56 0.07 29.17
CA GLU A 125 8.99 0.35 29.24
C GLU A 125 9.86 -0.81 28.72
N GLN A 126 9.39 -2.05 28.84
CA GLN A 126 10.13 -3.21 28.34
C GLN A 126 10.09 -3.27 26.81
N ARG A 127 8.93 -2.98 26.21
CA ARG A 127 8.79 -2.85 24.75
C ARG A 127 9.54 -1.63 24.22
N ARG A 128 9.65 -0.55 24.99
CA ARG A 128 10.52 0.61 24.67
C ARG A 128 12.00 0.21 24.58
N ALA A 129 12.49 -0.60 25.51
CA ALA A 129 13.87 -1.08 25.48
C ALA A 129 14.15 -1.98 24.26
N VAL A 130 13.20 -2.86 23.91
CA VAL A 130 13.28 -3.70 22.70
C VAL A 130 13.24 -2.87 21.41
N TYR A 131 12.37 -1.85 21.35
CA TYR A 131 12.29 -0.92 20.22
C TYR A 131 13.57 -0.09 20.03
N LEU A 132 14.19 0.36 21.14
CA LEU A 132 15.46 1.09 21.10
C LEU A 132 16.64 0.18 20.71
N ALA A 133 16.60 -1.10 21.11
CA ALA A 133 17.63 -2.09 20.80
C ALA A 133 17.50 -2.66 19.38
N GLY A 134 16.30 -2.67 18.80
CA GLY A 134 16.02 -3.24 17.49
C GLY A 134 15.36 -2.22 16.57
N ARG A 135 16.10 -1.72 15.57
CA ARG A 135 15.52 -1.04 14.40
C ARG A 135 14.65 -2.02 13.61
N THR A 136 13.43 -2.26 14.06
CA THR A 136 12.38 -2.86 13.24
C THR A 136 11.50 -1.73 12.76
N PHE A 137 11.75 -1.29 11.51
CA PHE A 137 10.74 -0.53 10.77
C PHE A 137 9.47 -1.38 10.75
N GLY A 138 8.43 -0.90 11.44
CA GLY A 138 7.14 -1.58 11.44
C GLY A 138 6.65 -1.81 10.01
N ARG A 139 5.98 -2.94 9.77
CA ARG A 139 5.45 -3.26 8.44
C ARG A 139 4.35 -2.25 8.11
N HIS A 140 4.41 -1.68 6.90
CA HIS A 140 3.41 -0.70 6.45
C HIS A 140 2.11 -1.32 5.93
N TYR A 141 2.13 -2.62 5.61
CA TYR A 141 1.02 -3.28 4.91
C TYR A 141 0.67 -4.61 5.56
N GLY A 142 -0.62 -4.91 5.52
CA GLY A 142 -1.19 -6.14 6.02
C GLY A 142 -2.38 -6.57 5.16
N ARG A 143 -3.10 -7.59 5.60
CA ARG A 143 -4.28 -8.09 4.88
C ARG A 143 -5.50 -8.16 5.77
N SER A 144 -6.64 -7.74 5.23
CA SER A 144 -7.94 -7.93 5.85
C SER A 144 -9.04 -8.10 4.80
N PRO A 145 -10.21 -8.65 5.18
CA PRO A 145 -11.35 -8.80 4.28
C PRO A 145 -11.79 -7.46 3.67
N ILE A 146 -12.32 -7.46 2.45
CA ILE A 146 -12.94 -6.28 1.83
C ILE A 146 -13.92 -5.62 2.81
N GLY A 147 -13.83 -4.28 2.93
CA GLY A 147 -14.66 -3.48 3.83
C GLY A 147 -14.20 -3.40 5.29
N GLN A 148 -13.15 -4.14 5.70
CA GLN A 148 -12.59 -4.07 7.06
C GLN A 148 -11.25 -3.32 7.06
N GLU A 149 -10.84 -2.73 8.19
CA GLU A 149 -9.48 -2.17 8.32
C GLU A 149 -8.48 -3.29 8.65
N ALA A 150 -7.19 -3.03 8.48
CA ALA A 150 -6.13 -3.98 8.85
C ALA A 150 -5.42 -3.38 10.06
N ASP A 151 -5.93 -3.72 11.24
CA ASP A 151 -5.51 -3.11 12.50
C ASP A 151 -4.34 -3.86 13.12
N LEU A 152 -3.24 -3.16 13.36
CA LEU A 152 -2.11 -3.67 14.14
C LEU A 152 -2.01 -2.88 15.43
N GLY A 153 -2.15 -3.56 16.57
CA GLY A 153 -1.86 -2.93 17.85
C GLY A 153 -0.35 -2.85 18.08
N ASP A 154 0.19 -1.64 18.22
CA ASP A 154 1.62 -1.42 18.49
C ASP A 154 1.84 -0.38 19.60
N VAL A 155 3.00 -0.44 20.24
CA VAL A 155 3.42 0.52 21.28
C VAL A 155 4.00 1.74 20.60
N PHE A 156 3.27 2.85 20.64
CA PHE A 156 3.73 4.12 20.09
C PHE A 156 4.78 4.76 21.02
N VAL A 157 6.06 4.41 20.82
CA VAL A 157 7.18 5.02 21.55
C VAL A 157 7.54 6.35 20.88
N ARG A 158 7.20 7.48 21.51
CA ARG A 158 7.80 8.78 21.13
C ARG A 158 9.25 8.81 21.61
N GLY A 159 10.19 8.67 20.68
CA GLY A 159 11.61 8.92 20.95
C GLY A 159 11.89 10.37 21.31
N GLU A 160 13.06 10.62 21.90
CA GLU A 160 13.57 11.99 22.07
C GLU A 160 13.81 12.61 20.70
N ARG A 161 13.23 13.79 20.47
CA ARG A 161 13.37 14.52 19.21
C ARG A 161 14.44 15.58 19.36
N TYR A 162 15.32 15.65 18.37
CA TYR A 162 16.31 16.69 18.25
C TYR A 162 16.04 17.47 16.96
N SER A 163 16.11 18.79 17.03
CA SER A 163 16.09 19.64 15.85
C SER A 163 17.50 20.09 15.51
N LEU A 164 17.85 20.01 14.23
CA LEU A 164 19.08 20.55 13.66
C LEU A 164 18.72 21.83 12.90
N ILE A 165 19.53 22.86 13.04
CA ILE A 165 19.53 24.03 12.16
C ILE A 165 20.91 24.19 11.53
N ALA A 166 20.94 24.58 10.27
CA ALA A 166 22.18 24.80 9.52
C ALA A 166 22.13 26.08 8.70
N ALA A 167 23.22 26.86 8.76
CA ALA A 167 23.53 27.95 7.84
C ALA A 167 24.50 27.44 6.78
N MET A 168 24.17 27.67 5.50
CA MET A 168 24.95 27.17 4.36
C MET A 168 25.24 28.29 3.37
N SER A 169 26.42 28.26 2.76
CA SER A 169 26.73 29.00 1.53
C SER A 169 26.85 28.04 0.35
N ILE A 170 27.13 28.59 -0.83
CA ILE A 170 27.44 27.82 -2.04
C ILE A 170 28.64 26.88 -1.82
N ASP A 171 29.58 27.25 -0.94
CA ASP A 171 30.78 26.47 -0.64
C ASP A 171 30.55 25.39 0.43
N GLY A 172 29.36 25.34 1.04
CA GLY A 172 28.98 24.32 2.03
C GLY A 172 28.44 24.89 3.35
N TYR A 173 28.45 24.05 4.40
CA TYR A 173 27.97 24.39 5.74
C TYR A 173 28.91 25.39 6.43
N ILE A 174 28.31 26.38 7.09
CA ILE A 174 29.04 27.45 7.78
C ILE A 174 28.84 27.35 9.29
N ALA A 175 27.59 27.15 9.72
CA ALA A 175 27.24 26.95 11.12
C ALA A 175 26.14 25.91 11.25
N THR A 176 26.19 25.12 12.32
CA THR A 176 25.16 24.11 12.62
C THR A 176 24.92 24.04 14.11
N ARG A 177 23.66 23.90 14.53
CA ARG A 177 23.30 23.73 15.94
C ARG A 177 22.26 22.62 16.07
N VAL A 178 22.41 21.79 17.10
CA VAL A 178 21.46 20.74 17.48
C VAL A 178 20.90 21.09 18.85
N GLN A 179 19.57 20.99 19.01
CA GLN A 179 18.94 21.08 20.33
C GLN A 179 17.88 20.00 20.54
N PRO A 180 17.63 19.58 21.79
CA PRO A 180 16.45 18.78 22.12
C PRO A 180 15.17 19.58 21.87
N GLY A 181 14.17 18.97 21.26
CA GLY A 181 12.92 19.63 20.91
C GLY A 181 13.02 20.60 19.72
N SER A 182 11.95 21.36 19.48
CA SER A 182 11.84 22.30 18.36
C SER A 182 12.53 23.64 18.66
N PHE A 183 13.04 24.30 17.62
CA PHE A 183 13.47 25.70 17.70
C PHE A 183 12.27 26.63 17.92
N ASP A 184 12.40 27.53 18.89
CA ASP A 184 11.53 28.70 19.07
C ASP A 184 12.19 29.96 18.49
N SER A 185 11.47 31.08 18.49
CA SER A 185 12.00 32.34 17.93
C SER A 185 13.27 32.80 18.64
N PHE A 186 13.40 32.57 19.95
CA PHE A 186 14.57 32.97 20.72
C PHE A 186 15.79 32.11 20.40
N GLY A 187 15.66 30.78 20.42
CA GLY A 187 16.75 29.87 20.07
C GLY A 187 17.20 30.02 18.63
N PHE A 188 16.28 30.39 17.73
CA PHE A 188 16.62 30.77 16.37
C PHE A 188 17.43 32.08 16.32
N PHE A 189 16.95 33.13 16.98
CA PHE A 189 17.64 34.42 17.03
C PHE A 189 19.05 34.32 17.62
N ASP A 190 19.19 33.55 18.70
CA ASP A 190 20.47 33.25 19.36
C ASP A 190 21.42 32.51 18.41
N PHE A 191 20.93 31.52 17.65
CA PHE A 191 21.72 30.86 16.61
C PHE A 191 22.23 31.84 15.56
N ILE A 192 21.41 32.79 15.12
CA ILE A 192 21.85 33.81 14.17
C ILE A 192 22.96 34.68 14.77
N ILE A 193 22.77 35.18 15.98
CA ILE A 193 23.73 36.12 16.59
C ILE A 193 25.06 35.46 16.93
N GLU A 194 25.01 34.31 17.58
CA GLU A 194 26.20 33.67 18.12
C GLU A 194 26.95 32.84 17.07
N ASP A 195 26.24 32.13 16.19
CA ASP A 195 26.86 31.17 15.29
C ASP A 195 26.98 31.69 13.84
N VAL A 196 26.00 32.46 13.35
CA VAL A 196 25.95 32.86 11.93
C VAL A 196 26.57 34.23 11.69
N LEU A 197 26.21 35.24 12.49
CA LEU A 197 26.68 36.62 12.30
C LEU A 197 28.21 36.74 12.34
N PRO A 198 28.97 36.10 13.24
CA PRO A 198 30.42 36.26 13.28
C PRO A 198 31.13 35.77 12.00
N LEU A 199 30.46 34.89 11.24
CA LEU A 199 30.97 34.30 10.01
C LEU A 199 30.49 35.02 8.74
N MET A 200 29.66 36.06 8.88
CA MET A 200 29.18 36.88 7.76
C MET A 200 30.02 38.14 7.57
N ASN A 201 30.32 38.48 6.31
CA ASN A 201 31.01 39.71 5.95
C ASN A 201 30.02 40.89 5.76
N PRO A 202 30.50 42.15 5.81
CA PRO A 202 29.70 43.31 5.47
C PRO A 202 29.26 43.30 4.00
N TYR A 203 28.04 43.75 3.71
CA TYR A 203 27.56 43.89 2.33
C TYR A 203 28.34 45.00 1.59
N PRO A 204 28.78 44.80 0.33
CA PRO A 204 28.42 43.72 -0.62
C PRO A 204 29.43 42.57 -0.76
N GLU A 205 30.22 42.26 0.27
CA GLU A 205 31.22 41.19 0.19
C GLU A 205 30.59 39.79 0.14
N LYS A 206 31.38 38.74 -0.10
CA LYS A 206 30.89 37.36 -0.11
C LYS A 206 30.29 36.98 1.25
N GLN A 207 29.21 36.18 1.27
CA GLN A 207 28.54 35.74 2.50
C GLN A 207 27.99 36.91 3.34
N SER A 208 27.54 37.99 2.70
CA SER A 208 26.98 39.18 3.34
C SER A 208 25.45 39.27 3.33
N VAL A 209 24.80 38.33 2.64
CA VAL A 209 23.34 38.25 2.49
C VAL A 209 22.81 37.02 3.21
N LEU A 210 21.89 37.21 4.15
CA LEU A 210 21.18 36.13 4.81
C LEU A 210 19.83 35.91 4.13
N VAL A 211 19.58 34.68 3.67
CA VAL A 211 18.30 34.24 3.12
C VAL A 211 17.66 33.20 4.02
N MET A 212 16.41 33.48 4.37
CA MET A 212 15.61 32.64 5.25
C MET A 212 14.25 32.37 4.61
N ASP A 213 13.66 31.22 4.93
CA ASP A 213 12.25 31.00 4.63
C ASP A 213 11.36 31.93 5.48
N ASN A 214 10.10 32.08 5.09
CA ASN A 214 9.15 32.94 5.79
C ASN A 214 8.46 32.20 6.97
N CYS A 215 9.23 31.41 7.74
CA CYS A 215 8.71 30.73 8.93
C CYS A 215 8.42 31.73 10.04
N ARG A 216 7.35 31.47 10.83
CA ARG A 216 6.90 32.33 11.94
C ARG A 216 8.00 32.65 12.95
N ILE A 217 8.88 31.69 13.23
CA ILE A 217 9.99 31.87 14.19
C ILE A 217 11.08 32.83 13.67
N HIS A 218 11.09 33.18 12.39
CA HIS A 218 12.03 34.13 11.78
C HIS A 218 11.51 35.58 11.78
N HIS A 219 10.30 35.82 12.31
CA HIS A 219 9.74 37.16 12.44
C HIS A 219 10.11 37.72 13.81
N THR A 220 11.24 38.42 13.86
CA THR A 220 11.61 39.24 15.01
C THR A 220 12.18 40.55 14.48
N ASP A 221 11.55 41.67 14.82
CA ASP A 221 11.95 42.99 14.30
C ASP A 221 13.39 43.34 14.71
N THR A 222 13.80 42.87 15.89
CA THR A 222 15.17 43.03 16.42
C THR A 222 16.24 42.40 15.53
N LEU A 223 15.93 41.34 14.79
CA LEU A 223 16.89 40.66 13.91
C LEU A 223 17.26 41.55 12.71
N ILE A 224 16.30 42.32 12.22
CA ILE A 224 16.52 43.28 11.13
C ILE A 224 17.43 44.41 11.60
N ASP A 225 17.18 44.94 12.80
CA ASP A 225 17.96 46.03 13.38
C ASP A 225 19.43 45.62 13.60
N VAL A 226 19.66 44.43 14.14
CA VAL A 226 21.01 43.90 14.38
C VAL A 226 21.77 43.64 13.08
N LEU A 227 21.10 43.11 12.05
CA LEU A 227 21.71 42.90 10.73
C LEU A 227 22.08 44.23 10.07
N ASN A 228 21.19 45.23 10.12
CA ASN A 228 21.45 46.55 9.57
C ASN A 228 22.59 47.26 10.29
N ALA A 229 22.65 47.19 11.63
CA ALA A 229 23.76 47.73 12.42
C ALA A 229 25.11 47.09 12.04
N SER A 230 25.09 45.81 11.69
CA SER A 230 26.26 45.05 11.25
C SER A 230 26.59 45.22 9.75
N ARG A 231 25.88 46.12 9.03
CA ARG A 231 25.97 46.30 7.57
C ARG A 231 25.73 45.02 6.77
N LYS A 232 24.83 44.16 7.24
CA LYS A 232 24.43 42.90 6.58
C LYS A 232 23.05 43.04 5.99
N SER A 233 22.75 42.25 4.96
CA SER A 233 21.45 42.30 4.28
C SER A 233 20.61 41.06 4.58
N LEU A 234 19.28 41.27 4.70
CA LEU A 234 18.30 40.21 4.94
C LEU A 234 17.34 40.11 3.75
N ALA A 235 17.13 38.89 3.25
CA ALA A 235 16.10 38.60 2.26
C ALA A 235 15.21 37.43 2.72
N LYS A 236 13.89 37.64 2.71
CA LYS A 236 12.89 36.60 3.00
C LYS A 236 12.37 36.02 1.70
N SER A 237 12.42 34.70 1.57
CA SER A 237 11.97 34.03 0.35
C SER A 237 10.52 33.57 0.47
N PRO A 238 9.59 33.98 -0.43
CA PRO A 238 8.21 33.52 -0.42
C PRO A 238 8.06 32.05 -0.87
N LYS A 239 9.03 31.52 -1.64
CA LYS A 239 9.18 30.10 -2.02
C LYS A 239 10.67 29.84 -2.29
N ILE A 240 11.21 28.71 -1.80
CA ILE A 240 12.62 28.30 -1.96
C ILE A 240 12.95 28.14 -3.46
N SER A 241 13.29 29.24 -4.14
CA SER A 241 13.72 29.24 -5.54
C SER A 241 14.35 30.57 -5.90
N LEU A 242 15.44 30.96 -5.23
CA LEU A 242 16.31 32.03 -5.73
C LEU A 242 17.75 31.58 -5.58
N ILE A 243 18.36 31.20 -6.71
CA ILE A 243 19.81 31.00 -6.83
C ILE A 243 20.39 32.40 -7.02
N TYR A 244 20.82 33.01 -5.92
CA TYR A 244 21.69 34.18 -5.97
C TYR A 244 23.13 33.71 -5.74
N PRO A 245 24.08 34.11 -6.60
CA PRO A 245 25.50 33.91 -6.30
C PRO A 245 25.86 34.70 -5.02
N ASP A 246 26.61 34.08 -4.11
CA ASP A 246 27.16 34.64 -2.86
C ASP A 246 26.21 34.82 -1.65
N VAL A 247 25.16 34.00 -1.54
CA VAL A 247 24.13 34.09 -0.47
C VAL A 247 24.24 32.97 0.59
N MET A 248 24.05 33.30 1.87
CA MET A 248 23.83 32.33 2.94
C MET A 248 22.35 31.91 2.99
N ILE A 249 22.06 30.62 2.89
CA ILE A 249 20.72 30.04 3.03
C ILE A 249 20.64 29.31 4.37
N LEU A 250 19.61 29.64 5.15
CA LEU A 250 19.28 28.93 6.37
C LEU A 250 18.27 27.82 6.10
N TYR A 251 18.63 26.59 6.46
CA TYR A 251 17.79 25.41 6.27
C TYR A 251 17.55 24.72 7.62
N LEU A 252 16.28 24.62 7.99
CA LEU A 252 15.80 23.69 9.02
C LEU A 252 15.38 22.40 8.31
N PRO A 253 16.16 21.30 8.37
CA PRO A 253 15.69 20.01 7.90
C PRO A 253 14.41 19.58 8.66
N PRO A 254 13.49 18.89 7.98
CA PRO A 254 12.24 18.38 8.56
C PRO A 254 12.47 17.30 9.64
#